data_AF-A0A7X0KNL9-F1
#
_entry.id   AF-A0A7X0KNL9-F1
#
_cell.length_a   1.000
_cell.length_b   1.000
_cell.length_c   1.000
_cell.angle_alpha   90.00
_cell.angle_beta   90.00
_cell.angle_gamma   90.00
#
_symmetry.space_group_name_H-M   'P 1'
#
loop_
_entity.id
_entity.type
_entity.pdbx_description
1 polymer ?
#
loop_
_entity_poly.entity_id
_entity_poly.type
_entity_poly.pdbx_seq_one_letter_code
_entity_poly.pdbx_strand_id
1 'polypeptide(L)' 'MKTRAAVAVGAGKPLEIMEVDLEGPREGEVLVEIKATGIC' A
#
# COMPACT_ATOMS: atom_id res chain seq x y z
N MET A 1 10.06 -2.44 -5.27
CA MET A 1 10.54 -2.93 -3.96
C MET A 1 9.43 -3.73 -3.31
N LYS A 2 9.76 -4.71 -2.47
CA LYS A 2 8.76 -5.46 -1.69
C LYS A 2 8.32 -4.61 -0.49
N THR A 3 7.02 -4.43 -0.31
CA THR A 3 6.45 -3.63 0.77
C THR A 3 5.24 -4.33 1.36
N ARG A 4 5.10 -4.31 2.68
CA ARG A 4 3.93 -4.85 3.38
C ARG A 4 2.76 -3.87 3.29
N ALA A 5 1.60 -4.34 2.83
CA ALA A 5 0.40 -3.52 2.69
C ALA A 5 -0.86 -4.27 3.16
N ALA A 6 -1.92 -3.51 3.48
CA ALA A 6 -3.27 -4.03 3.69
C ALA A 6 -4.06 -3.91 2.38
N VAL A 7 -4.43 -5.04 1.78
CA VAL A 7 -5.00 -5.11 0.43
C VAL A 7 -6.46 -5.55 0.49
N ALA A 8 -7.33 -4.81 -0.19
CA ALA A 8 -8.73 -5.20 -0.40
C ALA A 8 -8.84 -6.10 -1.62
N VAL A 9 -8.93 -7.42 -1.42
CA VAL A 9 -9.07 -8.40 -2.51
C VAL A 9 -10.51 -8.53 -3.05
N GLY A 10 -11.48 -7.94 -2.35
CA GLY A 10 -12.88 -7.93 -2.76
C GLY A 10 -13.79 -7.22 -1.75
N ALA A 11 -14.98 -6.81 -2.20
CA ALA A 11 -15.95 -6.11 -1.36
C ALA A 11 -16.49 -7.01 -0.24
N GLY A 12 -16.67 -6.43 0.95
CA GLY A 12 -17.21 -7.14 2.13
C GLY A 12 -16.25 -8.13 2.78
N LYS A 13 -15.01 -8.25 2.28
CA LYS A 13 -13.97 -9.09 2.88
C LYS A 13 -13.06 -8.25 3.80
N PRO A 14 -12.48 -8.86 4.84
CA PRO A 14 -11.40 -8.24 5.59
C PRO A 14 -10.23 -7.86 4.68
N LEU A 15 -9.48 -6.82 5.06
CA LEU A 15 -8.22 -6.51 4.39
C LEU A 15 -7.19 -7.60 4.69
N GLU A 16 -6.43 -7.99 3.67
CA GLU A 16 -5.38 -8.98 3.80
C GLU A 16 -4.02 -8.30 3.88
N ILE A 17 -3.19 -8.74 4.83
CA ILE A 17 -1.82 -8.23 4.96
C ILE A 17 -0.90 -9.08 4.10
N MET A 18 -0.29 -8.48 3.08
CA MET A 18 0.61 -9.19 2.16
C MET A 18 1.76 -8.30 1.69
N GLU A 19 2.77 -8.94 1.11
CA GLU A 19 3.84 -8.24 0.40
C GLU A 19 3.41 -7.91 -1.03
N VAL A 20 3.62 -6.66 -1.43
CA VAL A 20 3.35 -6.16 -2.78
C VAL A 20 4.62 -5.63 -3.41
N ASP A 21 4.68 -5.62 -4.75
CA ASP A 21 5.73 -4.97 -5.52
C ASP A 21 5.37 -3.51 -5.79
N LEU A 22 6.10 -2.60 -5.15
CA LEU A 22 5.95 -1.16 -5.35
C LEU A 22 6.99 -0.66 -6.36
N GLU A 23 6.51 -0.10 -7.47
CA GLU A 23 7.38 0.60 -8.43
C GLU A 23 7.93 1.90 -7.84
N GLY A 24 9.08 2.35 -8.38
CA GLY A 24 9.61 3.67 -8.04
C GLY A 24 8.74 4.80 -8.61
N PRO A 25 8.84 6.03 -8.07
CA PRO A 25 8.07 7.16 -8.56
C PRO A 25 8.50 7.53 -9.99
N ARG A 26 7.53 7.95 -10.81
CA ARG A 26 7.76 8.48 -12.16
C ARG A 26 7.97 10.00 -12.13
N GLU A 27 8.14 10.61 -13.29
CA GLU A 27 8.28 12.06 -13.39
C GLU A 27 7.06 12.79 -12.80
N GLY A 28 7.32 13.69 -11.85
CA GLY A 28 6.28 14.43 -11.14
C GLY A 28 5.61 13.68 -9.97
N GLU A 29 5.99 12.43 -9.70
CA GLU A 29 5.47 11.64 -8.57
C GLU A 29 6.43 11.66 -7.38
N VAL A 30 5.90 11.39 -6.18
CA VAL A 30 6.67 11.27 -4.95
C VAL A 30 6.36 9.94 -4.27
N LEU A 31 7.40 9.18 -3.96
CA LEU A 31 7.29 7.97 -3.15
C LEU A 31 7.43 8.34 -1.67
N VAL A 32 6.43 7.98 -0.86
CA VAL A 32 6.36 8.31 0.56
C VAL A 32 6.46 7.05 1.42
N GLU A 33 7.29 7.09 2.47
CA GLU A 33 7.30 6.07 3.50
C GLU A 33 6.27 6.41 4.60
N ILE A 34 5.22 5.59 4.72
CA ILE A 34 4.17 5.81 5.72
C ILE A 34 4.67 5.38 7.11
N LYS A 35 4.80 6.35 8.03
CA LYS A 35 5.16 6.09 9.44
C LYS A 35 3.95 5.84 10.34
N ALA A 36 2.82 6.46 10.04
CA ALA A 36 1.55 6.30 10.76
C ALA A 36 0.36 6.59 9.83
N THR A 37 -0.78 5.93 10.06
CA THR A 37 -2.03 6.16 9.33
C THR A 37 -3.24 5.99 10.25
N GLY A 38 -4.32 6.74 9.96
CA GLY A 38 -5.63 6.54 10.57
C GLY A 38 -6.59 5.82 9.62
N ILE A 39 -7.74 5.39 10.16
CA ILE A 39 -8.90 4.95 9.37
C ILE A 39 -9.90 6.11 9.43
N CYS A 40 -10.43 6.52 8.27
CA CYS A 40 -11.45 7.57 8.18
C CYS A 40 -12.83 7.06 8.64
#